data_AF-A0A6P2FBQ0-F1
#
_entry.id   AF-A0A6P2FBQ0-F1
#
_cell.length_a   1.000
_cell.length_b   1.000
_cell.length_c   1.000
_cell.angle_alpha   90.00
_cell.angle_beta   90.00
_cell.angle_gamma   90.00
#
_symmetry.space_group_name_H-M   'P 1'
#
loop_
_entity.id
_entity.type
_entity.pdbx_description
1 polymer ?
#
loop_
_entity_poly.entity_id
_entity_poly.type
_entity_poly.pdbx_seq_one_letter_code
_entity_poly.pdbx_strand_id
1 'polypeptide(L)'
;MKDLAFDAPMYSDGLLRLSNPALQTLQLTHLVSGIYDEPALQTCGRPTTITGYTEWVDAAGSPATLGWDWEIRCMPGQVRWHRLSLPFTNVLLVNEDQRDFSWQRNLQRLAEWVDTLAWTEPLRTALILRYACHSGH
;
A
#
# COMPACT_ATOMS: atom_id res chain seq x y z
N MET A 1 20.08 -18.98 19.34
CA MET A 1 19.04 -18.36 18.50
C MET A 1 19.80 -17.45 17.55
N LYS A 2 19.92 -17.81 16.27
CA LYS A 2 20.61 -16.96 15.29
C LYS A 2 19.61 -15.88 14.90
N ASP A 3 19.92 -14.63 15.22
CA ASP A 3 19.32 -13.49 14.55
C ASP A 3 19.56 -13.67 13.05
N LEU A 4 18.48 -13.94 12.31
CA LEU A 4 18.44 -13.74 10.87
C LEU A 4 18.37 -12.24 10.63
N ALA A 5 19.39 -11.50 11.10
CA ALA A 5 19.63 -10.16 10.64
C ALA A 5 19.84 -10.30 9.12
N PHE A 6 18.91 -9.71 8.38
CA PHE A 6 18.95 -9.63 6.92
C PHE A 6 20.37 -9.28 6.47
N ASP A 7 21.10 -10.25 5.91
CA ASP A 7 22.44 -10.09 5.30
C ASP A 7 22.39 -9.24 4.01
N ALA A 8 21.45 -8.29 3.94
CA ALA A 8 21.43 -7.27 2.91
C ALA A 8 22.49 -6.21 3.29
N PRO A 9 23.29 -5.72 2.32
CA PRO A 9 24.21 -4.63 2.58
C PRO A 9 23.43 -3.44 3.17
N MET A 10 23.91 -2.88 4.28
CA MET A 10 23.27 -1.71 4.88
C MET A 10 23.60 -0.49 4.02
N TYR A 11 22.68 -0.13 3.12
CA TYR A 11 22.81 1.09 2.33
C TYR A 11 22.43 2.29 3.19
N SER A 12 23.25 3.34 3.16
CA SER A 12 23.08 4.55 3.97
C SER A 12 21.92 5.44 3.51
N ASP A 13 21.27 5.10 2.39
CA ASP A 13 20.14 5.84 1.82
C ASP A 13 18.78 5.49 2.44
N GLY A 14 18.75 4.50 3.35
CA GLY A 14 17.53 4.06 4.01
C GLY A 14 16.60 3.22 3.13
N LEU A 15 17.06 2.78 1.95
CA LEU A 15 16.29 1.96 1.02
C LEU A 15 16.62 0.46 1.16
N LEU A 16 15.58 -0.34 1.27
CA LEU A 16 15.65 -1.80 1.25
C LEU A 16 15.70 -2.29 -0.19
N ARG A 17 16.84 -2.85 -0.61
CA ARG A 17 16.98 -3.42 -1.95
C ARG A 17 16.44 -4.83 -2.02
N LEU A 18 15.49 -5.07 -2.94
CA LEU A 18 14.87 -6.37 -3.15
C LEU A 18 14.98 -6.82 -4.61
N SER A 19 15.33 -8.08 -4.82
CA SER A 19 15.22 -8.71 -6.13
C SER A 19 13.76 -9.05 -6.44
N ASN A 20 13.42 -9.30 -7.71
CA ASN A 20 12.07 -9.75 -8.06
C ASN A 20 11.65 -11.03 -7.32
N PRO A 21 12.49 -12.08 -7.17
CA PRO A 21 12.15 -13.23 -6.34
C PRO A 21 11.87 -12.88 -4.89
N ALA A 22 12.67 -12.00 -4.28
CA ALA A 22 12.45 -11.58 -2.89
C ALA A 22 11.14 -10.80 -2.72
N LEU A 23 10.78 -9.94 -3.69
CA LEU A 23 9.50 -9.25 -3.72
C LEU A 23 8.31 -10.24 -3.65
N GLN A 24 8.38 -11.33 -4.42
CA GLN A 24 7.32 -12.35 -4.45
C GLN A 24 7.21 -13.15 -3.14
N THR A 25 8.21 -13.09 -2.26
CA THR A 25 8.18 -13.74 -0.95
C THR A 25 7.65 -12.84 0.17
N LEU A 26 7.46 -11.55 -0.08
CA LEU A 26 6.91 -10.63 0.92
C LEU A 26 5.48 -11.03 1.30
N GLN A 27 5.19 -11.01 2.59
CA GLN A 27 3.87 -11.29 3.14
C GLN A 27 3.28 -10.02 3.71
N LEU A 28 2.72 -9.17 2.85
CA LEU A 28 2.16 -7.91 3.30
C LEU A 28 0.96 -8.14 4.22
N THR A 29 1.05 -7.64 5.45
CA THR A 29 -0.06 -7.51 6.37
C THR A 29 -0.48 -6.06 6.49
N HIS A 30 -1.78 -5.85 6.63
CA HIS A 30 -2.36 -4.53 6.82
C HIS A 30 -1.88 -3.94 8.15
N LEU A 31 -1.44 -2.68 8.13
CA LEU A 31 -1.05 -1.94 9.32
C LEU A 31 -2.12 -0.93 9.72
N VAL A 32 -2.50 -0.04 8.81
CA VAL A 32 -3.50 1.01 9.07
C VAL A 32 -4.12 1.52 7.77
N SER A 33 -5.39 1.90 7.84
CA SER A 33 -6.04 2.69 6.78
C SER A 33 -6.84 3.84 7.37
N GLY A 34 -7.08 4.85 6.55
CA GLY A 34 -7.94 5.98 6.86
C GLY A 34 -8.63 6.52 5.62
N ILE A 35 -9.69 7.29 5.85
CA ILE A 35 -10.43 8.03 4.84
C ILE A 35 -9.91 9.48 4.86
N TYR A 36 -9.69 10.07 3.69
CA TYR A 36 -9.40 11.50 3.60
C TYR A 36 -10.68 12.30 3.81
N ASP A 37 -10.60 13.36 4.61
CA ASP A 37 -11.70 14.31 4.72
C ASP A 37 -11.84 15.07 3.39
N GLU A 38 -13.03 15.01 2.77
CA GLU A 38 -13.32 15.86 1.62
C GLU A 38 -13.44 17.32 2.11
N PRO A 39 -12.77 18.28 1.45
CA PRO A 39 -13.02 19.69 1.75
C PRO A 39 -14.48 20.01 1.44
N ALA A 40 -15.11 20.84 2.28
CA ALA A 40 -16.50 21.24 2.12
C ALA A 40 -16.72 21.94 0.76
N LEU A 41 -17.12 21.18 -0.27
CA LEU A 41 -17.41 21.71 -1.60
C LEU A 41 -18.83 22.28 -1.62
N GLN A 42 -18.94 23.55 -1.98
CA GLN A 42 -20.20 24.32 -2.07
C GLN A 42 -21.03 24.00 -3.32
N THR A 43 -20.68 22.96 -4.10
CA THR A 43 -21.37 22.62 -5.36
C THR A 43 -22.19 21.34 -5.21
N CYS A 44 -23.51 21.48 -5.27
CA CYS A 44 -24.45 20.36 -5.24
C CYS A 44 -24.40 19.51 -6.53
N GLY A 45 -24.69 18.21 -6.42
CA GLY A 45 -24.94 17.32 -7.56
C GLY A 45 -23.71 16.65 -8.19
N ARG A 46 -22.51 16.81 -7.62
CA ARG A 46 -21.32 16.05 -8.05
C ARG A 46 -21.31 14.67 -7.37
N PRO A 47 -20.93 13.59 -8.07
CA PRO A 47 -20.69 12.31 -7.42
C PRO A 47 -19.58 12.44 -6.35
N THR A 48 -19.88 12.02 -5.12
CA THR A 48 -18.89 11.91 -4.04
C THR A 48 -17.86 10.85 -4.38
N THR A 49 -16.58 11.12 -4.12
CA THR A 49 -15.48 10.17 -4.33
C THR A 49 -14.81 9.89 -2.99
N ILE A 50 -15.14 8.75 -2.38
CA ILE A 50 -14.51 8.38 -1.11
C ILE A 50 -13.09 7.93 -1.41
N THR A 51 -12.10 8.68 -0.90
CA THR A 51 -10.68 8.39 -1.04
C THR A 51 -10.03 8.23 0.32
N GLY A 52 -8.85 7.61 0.34
CA GLY A 52 -8.11 7.41 1.57
C GLY A 52 -6.74 6.84 1.34
N TYR A 53 -6.07 6.45 2.42
CA TYR A 53 -4.75 5.84 2.40
C TYR A 53 -4.77 4.46 3.06
N THR A 54 -3.76 3.65 2.76
CA THR A 54 -3.48 2.40 3.44
C THR A 54 -1.99 2.16 3.56
N GLU A 55 -1.57 1.57 4.67
CA GLU A 55 -0.18 1.24 4.99
C GLU A 55 -0.06 -0.25 5.31
N TRP A 56 1.03 -0.85 4.85
CA TRP A 56 1.31 -2.29 4.93
C TRP A 56 2.77 -2.53 5.29
N VAL A 57 3.00 -3.61 6.02
CA VAL A 57 4.32 -4.07 6.45
C VAL A 57 4.49 -5.55 6.16
N ASP A 58 5.73 -6.03 6.05
CA ASP A 58 5.97 -7.46 5.89
C ASP A 58 5.78 -8.23 7.21
N ALA A 59 4.91 -9.23 7.19
CA ALA A 59 4.63 -10.10 8.33
C ALA A 59 5.81 -11.04 8.66
N ALA A 60 6.69 -11.31 7.70
CA ALA A 60 7.89 -12.12 7.92
C ALA A 60 9.04 -11.37 8.63
N GLY A 61 8.82 -10.10 9.01
CA GLY A 61 9.75 -9.32 9.82
C GLY A 61 10.79 -8.53 9.02
N SER A 62 10.70 -8.52 7.69
CA SER A 62 11.48 -7.59 6.87
C SER A 62 11.08 -6.14 7.19
N PRO A 63 12.00 -5.18 7.16
CA PRO A 63 11.66 -3.77 7.33
C PRO A 63 10.92 -3.17 6.10
N ALA A 64 10.41 -4.00 5.18
CA ALA A 64 9.69 -3.55 4.00
C ALA A 64 8.36 -2.87 4.38
N THR A 65 8.13 -1.69 3.81
CA THR A 65 6.91 -0.90 3.99
C THR A 65 6.34 -0.49 2.64
N LEU A 66 5.01 -0.57 2.51
CA LEU A 66 4.28 -0.10 1.34
C LEU A 66 2.98 0.57 1.77
N GLY A 67 2.76 1.79 1.31
CA GLY A 67 1.50 2.49 1.43
C GLY A 67 1.00 2.99 0.08
N TRP A 68 -0.31 3.19 -0.07
CA TRP A 68 -0.87 3.82 -1.27
C TRP A 68 -2.22 4.46 -0.98
N ASP A 69 -2.58 5.42 -1.82
CA ASP A 69 -3.92 5.98 -1.84
C ASP A 69 -4.88 5.06 -2.57
N TRP A 70 -6.12 5.05 -2.12
CA TRP A 70 -7.21 4.29 -2.70
C TRP A 70 -8.46 5.16 -2.89
N GLU A 71 -9.36 4.69 -3.74
CA GLU A 71 -10.69 5.27 -3.92
C GLU A 71 -11.78 4.20 -4.04
N ILE A 72 -13.00 4.56 -3.67
CA ILE A 72 -14.21 3.78 -3.93
C ILE A 72 -14.90 4.36 -5.15
N ARG A 73 -15.00 3.58 -6.23
CA ARG A 73 -15.80 3.90 -7.41
C ARG A 73 -17.16 3.22 -7.30
N CYS A 74 -18.21 4.04 -7.28
CA CYS A 74 -19.60 3.60 -7.29
C CYS A 74 -20.13 3.64 -8.73
N MET A 75 -20.42 2.47 -9.30
CA MET A 75 -21.17 2.32 -10.55
C MET A 75 -22.55 1.73 -10.24
N PRO A 76 -23.57 1.88 -11.12
CA PRO A 76 -24.88 1.28 -10.90
C PRO A 76 -24.75 -0.24 -10.60
N GLY A 77 -25.17 -0.64 -9.39
CA GLY A 77 -25.11 -2.03 -8.93
C GLY A 77 -23.74 -2.56 -8.53
N GLN A 78 -22.68 -1.73 -8.52
CA GLN A 78 -21.33 -2.19 -8.18
C GLN A 78 -20.50 -1.15 -7.43
N VAL A 79 -19.84 -1.59 -6.35
CA VAL A 79 -18.83 -0.83 -5.62
C VAL A 79 -17.48 -1.49 -5.84
N ARG A 80 -16.49 -0.72 -6.34
CA ARG A 80 -15.12 -1.21 -6.52
C ARG A 80 -14.12 -0.33 -5.80
N TRP A 81 -13.12 -0.96 -5.20
CA TRP A 81 -11.98 -0.30 -4.58
C TRP A 81 -10.82 -0.30 -5.57
N HIS A 82 -10.19 0.85 -5.75
CA HIS A 82 -9.10 1.03 -6.69
C HIS A 82 -7.91 1.66 -5.99
N ARG A 83 -6.70 1.22 -6.35
CA ARG A 83 -5.48 1.94 -6.00
C ARG A 83 -5.40 3.20 -6.88
N LEU A 84 -5.20 4.36 -6.24
CA LEU A 84 -5.21 5.67 -6.87
C LEU A 84 -3.79 6.17 -7.16
N SER A 85 -2.84 5.90 -6.26
CA SER A 85 -1.46 6.41 -6.35
C SER A 85 -0.45 5.30 -6.64
N LEU A 86 0.77 5.69 -7.05
CA LEU A 86 1.94 4.83 -6.90
C LEU A 86 2.24 4.59 -5.40
N PRO A 87 2.90 3.47 -5.03
CA PRO A 87 3.21 3.21 -3.63
C PRO A 87 4.18 4.21 -3.02
N PHE A 88 3.95 4.59 -1.76
CA PHE A 88 4.94 5.15 -0.85
C PHE A 88 5.69 3.99 -0.21
N THR A 89 7.01 3.95 -0.29
CA THR A 89 7.76 2.75 0.09
C THR A 89 9.21 3.07 0.41
N ASN A 90 9.83 2.22 1.23
CA ASN A 90 11.28 2.15 1.40
C ASN A 90 11.93 1.07 0.52
N VAL A 91 11.20 0.40 -0.37
CA VAL A 91 11.72 -0.67 -1.22
C VAL A 91 12.29 -0.12 -2.52
N LEU A 92 13.49 -0.56 -2.89
CA LEU A 92 14.10 -0.35 -4.19
C LEU A 92 14.37 -1.68 -4.87
N LEU A 93 13.72 -1.93 -6.00
CA LEU A 93 13.93 -3.16 -6.76
C LEU A 93 15.30 -3.13 -7.43
N VAL A 94 15.95 -4.29 -7.46
CA VAL A 94 17.19 -4.53 -8.21
C VAL A 94 16.97 -5.59 -9.30
N ASN A 95 17.67 -5.45 -10.41
CA ASN A 95 17.65 -6.44 -11.49
C ASN A 95 18.55 -7.65 -11.17
N GLU A 96 18.64 -8.60 -12.11
CA GLU A 96 19.46 -9.82 -11.95
C GLU A 96 20.96 -9.51 -11.79
N ASP A 97 21.44 -8.40 -12.36
CA ASP A 97 22.80 -7.91 -12.22
C ASP A 97 23.05 -7.10 -10.93
N GLN A 98 22.10 -7.10 -9.98
CA GLN A 98 22.13 -6.30 -8.74
C GLN A 98 22.20 -4.79 -8.97
N ARG A 99 21.64 -4.30 -10.09
CA ARG A 99 21.54 -2.87 -10.38
C ARG A 99 20.17 -2.34 -10.03
N ASP A 100 20.17 -1.19 -9.37
CA ASP A 100 18.97 -0.45 -8.99
C ASP A 100 18.13 -0.09 -10.22
N PHE A 101 16.81 -0.28 -10.12
CA PHE A 101 15.89 0.37 -11.07
C PHE A 101 15.84 1.88 -10.80
N SER A 102 15.53 2.67 -11.82
CA SER A 102 15.19 4.08 -11.59
C SER A 102 13.95 4.18 -10.69
N TRP A 103 13.89 5.22 -9.85
CA TRP A 103 12.81 5.36 -8.87
C TRP A 103 11.40 5.27 -9.49
N GLN A 104 11.17 5.93 -10.62
CA GLN A 104 9.87 5.86 -11.30
C GLN A 104 9.52 4.44 -11.76
N ARG A 105 10.49 3.71 -12.31
CA ARG A 105 10.29 2.32 -12.78
C ARG A 105 10.12 1.36 -11.62
N ASN A 106 10.81 1.61 -10.50
CA ASN A 106 10.62 0.90 -9.24
C ASN A 106 9.17 1.00 -8.77
N LEU A 107 8.64 2.23 -8.65
CA LEU A 107 7.27 2.47 -8.20
C LEU A 107 6.22 1.85 -9.12
N GLN A 108 6.41 1.91 -10.44
CA GLN A 108 5.51 1.28 -11.41
C GLN A 108 5.44 -0.25 -11.23
N ARG A 109 6.59 -0.91 -11.03
CA ARG A 109 6.63 -2.36 -10.81
C ARG A 109 5.99 -2.77 -9.48
N LEU A 110 6.22 -1.98 -8.43
CA LEU A 110 5.57 -2.22 -7.14
C LEU A 110 4.05 -2.01 -7.24
N ALA A 111 3.60 -1.01 -7.99
CA ALA A 111 2.20 -0.78 -8.30
C ALA A 111 1.56 -1.99 -9.02
N GLU A 112 2.21 -2.50 -10.07
CA GLU A 112 1.75 -3.69 -10.79
C GLU A 112 1.66 -4.92 -9.87
N TRP A 113 2.64 -5.11 -8.98
CA TRP A 113 2.61 -6.19 -8.01
C TRP A 113 1.49 -6.01 -6.98
N VAL A 114 1.31 -4.81 -6.43
CA VAL A 114 0.21 -4.50 -5.50
C VAL A 114 -1.15 -4.77 -6.13
N ASP A 115 -1.33 -4.50 -7.42
CA ASP A 115 -2.59 -4.77 -8.13
C ASP A 115 -2.91 -6.27 -8.25
N THR A 116 -1.92 -7.16 -8.04
CA THR A 116 -2.15 -8.61 -7.97
C THR A 116 -2.57 -9.10 -6.58
N LEU A 117 -2.43 -8.27 -5.55
CA LEU A 117 -2.74 -8.63 -4.17
C LEU A 117 -4.23 -8.48 -3.87
N ALA A 118 -4.76 -9.36 -3.02
CA ALA A 118 -6.11 -9.26 -2.48
C ALA A 118 -6.22 -8.21 -1.35
N TRP A 119 -5.65 -7.02 -1.54
CA TRP A 119 -5.49 -6.00 -0.49
C TRP A 119 -6.80 -5.33 -0.06
N THR A 120 -7.84 -5.42 -0.87
CA THR A 120 -9.11 -4.71 -0.66
C THR A 120 -9.90 -5.24 0.55
N GLU A 121 -9.85 -6.54 0.83
CA GLU A 121 -10.62 -7.14 1.92
C GLU A 121 -10.05 -6.80 3.32
N PRO A 122 -8.74 -6.88 3.58
CA PRO A 122 -8.17 -6.41 4.85
C PRO A 122 -8.41 -4.92 5.08
N LEU A 123 -8.27 -4.10 4.03
CA LEU A 123 -8.55 -2.67 4.08
C LEU A 123 -10.02 -2.39 4.46
N ARG A 124 -10.96 -3.05 3.78
CA ARG A 124 -12.39 -2.92 4.07
C ARG A 124 -12.71 -3.31 5.52
N THR A 125 -12.14 -4.41 5.99
CA THR A 125 -12.30 -4.88 7.37
C THR A 125 -11.81 -3.83 8.37
N ALA A 126 -10.62 -3.27 8.14
CA ALA A 126 -10.05 -2.23 8.99
C ALA A 126 -10.91 -0.96 9.04
N LEU A 127 -11.44 -0.52 7.89
CA LEU A 127 -12.33 0.64 7.83
C LEU A 127 -13.67 0.37 8.54
N ILE A 128 -14.28 -0.79 8.35
CA ILE A 128 -15.52 -1.16 9.07
C ILE A 128 -15.27 -1.13 10.57
N LEU A 129 -14.20 -1.77 11.06
CA LEU A 129 -13.89 -1.78 12.50
C LEU A 129 -13.67 -0.37 13.06
N ARG A 130 -13.00 0.50 12.30
CA ARG A 130 -12.71 1.88 12.72
C ARG A 130 -13.95 2.76 12.76
N TYR A 131 -14.86 2.64 11.79
CA TYR A 131 -15.97 3.58 11.61
C TYR A 131 -17.34 3.03 12.03
N ALA A 132 -17.53 1.71 12.18
CA ALA A 132 -18.81 1.13 12.60
C ALA A 132 -19.16 1.39 14.08
N CYS A 133 -18.18 1.63 14.94
CA CYS A 133 -18.38 1.81 16.39
C CYS A 133 -18.43 3.27 16.86
N HIS A 134 -18.71 4.24 15.98
CA HIS A 134 -19.10 5.58 16.45
C HIS A 134 -20.53 5.54 16.99
N SER A 135 -20.66 5.11 18.25
CA SER A 135 -21.82 5.40 19.09
C SER A 135 -21.96 6.91 19.16
N GLY A 136 -23.05 7.43 18.59
CA GLY A 136 -23.35 8.86 18.58
C GLY A 136 -23.29 9.48 19.97
N HIS A 137 -22.72 10.67 20.03
CA HIS A 137 -23.07 11.67 21.04
C HIS A 137 -24.39 12.33 20.65
#